data_AF-A0A258C5H2-F1
#
_entry.id   AF-A0A258C5H2-F1
#
_cell.length_a   1.000
_cell.length_b   1.000
_cell.length_c   1.000
_cell.angle_alpha   90.00
_cell.angle_beta   90.00
_cell.angle_gamma   90.00
#
_symmetry.space_group_name_H-M   'P 1'
#
loop_
_entity.id
_entity.type
_entity.pdbx_description
1 polymer ?
#
loop_
_entity_poly.entity_id
_entity_poly.type
_entity_poly.pdbx_seq_one_letter_code
_entity_poly.pdbx_strand_id
1 'polypeptide(L)'
;SRIMMTPCEARNRLGKHLYLKVEPLNQLGRVEQALLDVLAAEPLFDKVSKASGKRLPFFRLHEVADEGLKLGVINQQEAQILRTAEESRLFVINVDDFEPEYLAADKSLKQQANGAEALNAAEKKSKAA
;
A
#
# COMPACT_ATOMS: atom_id res chain seq x y z
N SER A 1 -14.95 14.00 9.77
CA SER A 1 -15.02 12.97 10.82
C SER A 1 -13.81 12.04 10.68
N ARG A 2 -12.95 11.87 11.71
CA ARG A 2 -11.69 11.07 11.67
C ARG A 2 -11.86 9.64 12.20
N ILE A 3 -12.94 9.37 12.93
CA ILE A 3 -13.19 8.15 13.70
C ILE A 3 -13.14 6.88 12.84
N MET A 4 -13.65 6.92 11.60
CA MET A 4 -13.64 5.73 10.73
C MET A 4 -12.29 5.44 10.08
N MET A 5 -11.44 6.46 9.91
CA MET A 5 -10.13 6.35 9.29
C MET A 5 -9.00 6.06 10.30
N THR A 6 -9.29 6.17 11.60
CA THR A 6 -8.33 5.89 12.67
C THR A 6 -8.77 4.64 13.45
N PRO A 7 -7.89 3.64 13.63
CA PRO A 7 -8.19 2.50 14.47
C PRO A 7 -8.61 2.95 15.86
N CYS A 8 -9.83 2.60 16.26
CA CYS A 8 -10.37 2.92 17.57
C CYS A 8 -11.49 1.96 17.93
N GLU A 9 -11.82 1.89 19.21
CA GLU A 9 -12.85 0.99 19.71
C GLU A 9 -14.22 1.26 19.07
N ALA A 10 -14.56 2.54 18.82
CA ALA A 10 -15.81 2.91 18.16
C ALA A 10 -15.90 2.36 16.73
N ARG A 11 -14.83 2.49 15.95
CA ARG A 11 -14.72 1.91 14.60
C ARG A 11 -14.85 0.39 14.66
N ASN A 12 -14.13 -0.25 15.57
CA ASN A 12 -14.15 -1.72 15.71
C ASN A 12 -15.55 -2.23 16.07
N ARG A 13 -16.27 -1.54 16.95
CA ARG A 13 -17.66 -1.88 17.29
C ARG A 13 -18.59 -1.75 16.08
N LEU A 14 -18.42 -0.70 15.28
CA LEU A 14 -19.21 -0.49 14.07
C LEU A 14 -18.91 -1.57 13.01
N GLY A 15 -17.64 -1.96 12.87
CA GLY A 15 -17.18 -2.94 11.88
C GLY A 15 -17.25 -4.40 12.30
N LYS A 16 -17.67 -4.72 13.54
CA LYS A 16 -17.57 -6.06 14.15
C LYS A 16 -18.14 -7.21 13.31
N HIS A 17 -19.17 -6.94 12.52
CA HIS A 17 -19.87 -7.94 11.71
C HIS A 17 -19.60 -7.82 10.21
N LEU A 18 -18.63 -6.98 9.80
CA LEU A 18 -18.18 -6.91 8.43
C LEU A 18 -17.33 -8.14 8.09
N TYR A 19 -17.54 -8.69 6.90
CA TYR A 19 -16.70 -9.76 6.37
C TYR A 19 -15.40 -9.18 5.81
N LEU A 20 -14.39 -9.03 6.66
CA LEU A 20 -13.09 -8.40 6.32
C LEU A 20 -11.97 -9.41 6.05
N LYS A 21 -12.31 -10.69 5.80
CA LYS A 21 -11.29 -11.70 5.52
C LYS A 21 -10.53 -11.34 4.24
N VAL A 22 -9.20 -11.32 4.30
CA VAL A 22 -8.34 -10.98 3.17
C VAL A 22 -8.33 -12.13 2.18
N GLU A 23 -9.06 -11.97 1.08
CA GLU A 23 -9.19 -12.96 0.00
C GLU A 23 -9.18 -12.23 -1.36
N PRO A 24 -8.78 -12.89 -2.46
CA PRO A 24 -8.63 -12.23 -3.77
C PRO A 24 -9.89 -11.48 -4.24
N LEU A 25 -11.07 -12.04 -3.99
CA LEU A 25 -12.37 -11.48 -4.40
C LEU A 25 -13.02 -10.60 -3.33
N ASN A 26 -12.41 -10.43 -2.15
CA ASN A 26 -12.93 -9.60 -1.10
C ASN A 26 -12.19 -8.26 -1.03
N GLN A 27 -12.67 -7.28 -1.81
CA GLN A 27 -12.10 -5.94 -1.85
C GLN A 27 -12.14 -5.24 -0.48
N LEU A 28 -13.18 -5.45 0.33
CA LEU A 28 -13.28 -4.84 1.67
C LEU A 28 -12.19 -5.36 2.60
N GLY A 29 -11.89 -6.67 2.55
CA GLY A 29 -10.78 -7.24 3.30
C GLY A 29 -9.43 -6.66 2.86
N ARG A 30 -9.25 -6.38 1.56
CA ARG A 30 -8.02 -5.76 1.03
C ARG A 30 -7.88 -4.29 1.42
N VAL A 31 -8.98 -3.54 1.47
CA VAL A 31 -8.99 -2.17 1.99
C VAL A 31 -8.63 -2.15 3.48
N GLU A 32 -9.15 -3.09 4.28
CA GLU A 32 -8.75 -3.23 5.68
C GLU A 32 -7.26 -3.57 5.82
N GLN A 33 -6.76 -4.51 5.00
CA GLN A 33 -5.34 -4.86 5.00
C GLN A 33 -4.46 -3.66 4.67
N ALA A 34 -4.83 -2.85 3.67
CA ALA A 34 -4.08 -1.66 3.31
C ALA A 34 -4.01 -0.63 4.43
N LEU A 35 -5.09 -0.46 5.22
CA LEU A 35 -5.06 0.39 6.41
C LEU A 35 -4.03 -0.13 7.42
N LEU A 36 -4.02 -1.45 7.70
CA LEU A 36 -3.07 -2.06 8.64
C LEU A 36 -1.62 -1.94 8.16
N ASP A 37 -1.37 -2.15 6.87
CA ASP A 37 -0.03 -2.05 6.29
C ASP A 37 0.50 -0.61 6.37
N VAL A 38 -0.35 0.38 6.07
CA VAL A 38 0.01 1.81 6.18
C VAL A 38 0.36 2.18 7.62
N LEU A 39 -0.44 1.73 8.59
CA LEU A 39 -0.16 1.99 10.02
C LEU A 39 1.16 1.35 10.48
N ALA A 40 1.49 0.16 9.98
CA ALA A 40 2.77 -0.49 10.27
C ALA A 40 3.96 0.27 9.62
N ALA A 41 3.73 0.92 8.48
CA ALA A 41 4.74 1.67 7.75
C ALA A 41 5.03 3.06 8.34
N GLU A 42 4.04 3.72 8.97
CA GLU A 42 4.16 5.06 9.58
C GLU A 42 5.42 5.25 10.45
N PRO A 43 5.69 4.41 11.48
CA PRO A 43 6.88 4.61 12.33
C PRO A 43 8.20 4.42 11.59
N LEU A 44 8.22 3.56 10.56
CA LEU A 44 9.42 3.31 9.75
C LEU A 44 9.68 4.48 8.81
N PHE A 45 8.63 5.01 8.19
CA PHE A 45 8.70 6.21 7.39
C PHE A 45 9.23 7.39 8.21
N ASP A 46 8.69 7.61 9.41
CA ASP A 46 9.14 8.68 10.30
C ASP A 46 10.63 8.53 10.66
N LYS A 47 11.07 7.29 10.91
CA LYS A 47 12.48 6.98 11.18
C LYS A 47 13.36 7.37 9.99
N VAL A 48 12.99 6.98 8.76
CA VAL A 48 13.74 7.30 7.54
C VAL A 48 13.70 8.79 7.23
N SER A 49 12.53 9.44 7.29
CA SER A 49 12.39 10.88 7.01
C SER A 49 13.24 11.72 7.96
N LYS A 50 13.24 11.40 9.27
CA LYS A 50 14.10 12.08 10.24
C LYS A 50 15.59 11.88 9.94
N ALA A 51 16.00 10.65 9.62
CA ALA A 51 17.40 10.34 9.31
C ALA A 51 17.88 11.00 8.01
N SER A 52 17.02 11.07 7.00
CA SER A 52 17.33 11.71 5.72
C SER A 52 17.47 13.23 5.83
N GLY A 53 16.91 13.85 6.89
CA GLY A 53 16.79 15.29 7.05
C GLY A 53 15.84 15.95 6.03
N LYS A 54 15.15 15.16 5.21
CA LYS A 54 14.23 15.63 4.17
C LYS A 54 12.79 15.43 4.61
N ARG A 55 11.92 16.33 4.14
CA ARG A 55 10.47 16.12 4.18
C ARG A 55 10.08 15.20 3.03
N LEU A 56 10.11 13.90 3.28
CA LEU A 56 9.71 12.90 2.29
C LEU A 56 8.19 12.92 2.11
N PRO A 57 7.68 12.61 0.91
CA PRO A 57 6.26 12.36 0.72
C PRO A 57 5.87 10.96 1.24
N PHE A 58 4.69 10.84 1.85
CA PHE A 58 4.14 9.55 2.28
C PHE A 58 3.45 8.81 1.12
N PHE A 59 4.19 8.61 0.03
CA PHE A 59 3.82 7.80 -1.14
C PHE A 59 5.13 7.32 -1.79
N ARG A 60 5.07 6.30 -2.65
CA ARG A 60 6.27 5.65 -3.20
C ARG A 60 7.17 5.11 -2.08
N LEU A 61 6.57 4.42 -1.11
CA LEU A 61 7.30 3.95 0.07
C LEU A 61 8.43 2.96 -0.25
N HIS A 62 8.45 2.36 -1.44
CA HIS A 62 9.59 1.60 -1.95
C HIS A 62 10.86 2.45 -2.10
N GLU A 63 10.75 3.71 -2.56
CA GLU A 63 11.89 4.63 -2.64
C GLU A 63 12.37 5.02 -1.24
N VAL A 64 11.44 5.22 -0.30
CA VAL A 64 11.75 5.48 1.11
C VAL A 64 12.45 4.27 1.74
N ALA A 65 12.03 3.05 1.42
CA ALA A 65 12.68 1.83 1.87
C ALA A 65 14.13 1.76 1.39
N ASP A 66 14.37 2.06 0.11
CA ASP A 66 15.71 2.06 -0.48
C ASP A 66 16.59 3.16 0.12
N GLU A 67 16.06 4.35 0.39
CA GLU A 67 16.77 5.42 1.10
C GLU A 67 17.10 5.02 2.53
N GLY A 68 16.16 4.40 3.25
CA GLY A 68 16.36 3.91 4.61
C GLY A 68 17.44 2.83 4.71
N LEU A 69 17.49 1.91 3.74
CA LEU A 69 18.55 0.91 3.63
C LEU A 69 19.91 1.53 3.34
N LYS A 70 19.98 2.52 2.42
CA LYS A 70 21.21 3.25 2.10
C LYS A 70 21.76 4.03 3.29
N LEU A 71 20.88 4.62 4.09
CA LEU A 71 21.24 5.32 5.33
C LEU A 71 21.54 4.35 6.49
N GLY A 72 21.25 3.06 6.34
CA GLY A 72 21.46 2.04 7.37
C GLY A 72 20.54 2.19 8.60
N VAL A 73 19.43 2.92 8.48
CA VAL A 73 18.51 3.19 9.61
C VAL A 73 17.40 2.16 9.77
N ILE A 74 17.16 1.39 8.72
CA ILE A 74 16.24 0.25 8.73
C ILE A 74 16.92 -0.99 8.15
N ASN A 75 16.43 -2.17 8.54
CA ASN A 75 16.87 -3.45 7.99
C ASN A 75 15.98 -3.91 6.81
N GLN A 76 16.32 -5.05 6.21
CA GLN A 76 15.57 -5.61 5.06
C GLN A 76 14.11 -5.97 5.39
N GLN A 77 13.83 -6.41 6.62
CA GLN A 77 12.47 -6.75 7.03
C GLN A 77 11.60 -5.50 7.19
N GLU A 78 12.15 -4.45 7.80
CA GLU A 78 11.51 -3.13 7.90
C GLU A 78 11.32 -2.50 6.51
N ALA A 79 12.30 -2.60 5.62
CA ALA A 79 12.18 -2.15 4.24
C ALA A 79 11.05 -2.87 3.49
N GLN A 80 10.86 -4.16 3.77
CA GLN A 80 9.76 -4.92 3.17
C GLN A 80 8.39 -4.43 3.64
N ILE A 81 8.24 -4.01 4.90
CA ILE A 81 6.98 -3.43 5.41
C ILE A 81 6.59 -2.19 4.60
N LEU A 82 7.55 -1.30 4.33
CA LEU A 82 7.32 -0.10 3.51
C LEU A 82 6.90 -0.47 2.08
N ARG A 83 7.54 -1.48 1.47
CA ARG A 83 7.19 -1.95 0.12
C ARG A 83 5.79 -2.56 0.07
N THR A 84 5.46 -3.44 1.01
CA THR A 84 4.13 -4.03 1.12
C THR A 84 3.05 -2.95 1.32
N ALA A 85 3.31 -1.95 2.15
CA ALA A 85 2.38 -0.84 2.33
C ALA A 85 2.14 -0.05 1.04
N GLU A 86 3.18 0.15 0.22
CA GLU A 86 3.01 0.79 -1.09
C GLU A 86 2.18 -0.07 -2.06
N GLU A 87 2.43 -1.38 -2.10
CA GLU A 87 1.65 -2.32 -2.92
C GLU A 87 0.18 -2.31 -2.52
N SER A 88 -0.12 -2.41 -1.22
CA SER A 88 -1.48 -2.35 -0.69
C SER A 88 -2.15 -0.99 -0.93
N ARG A 89 -1.39 0.11 -0.82
CA ARG A 89 -1.88 1.46 -1.15
C ARG A 89 -2.29 1.53 -2.62
N LEU A 90 -1.41 1.12 -3.53
CA LEU A 90 -1.66 1.13 -4.97
C LEU A 90 -2.84 0.26 -5.36
N PHE A 91 -2.98 -0.91 -4.74
CA PHE A 91 -4.14 -1.78 -4.93
C PHE A 91 -5.46 -1.05 -4.63
N VAL A 92 -5.53 -0.28 -3.54
CA VAL A 92 -6.77 0.38 -3.12
C VAL A 92 -7.07 1.65 -3.92
N ILE A 93 -6.05 2.40 -4.34
CA ILE A 93 -6.26 3.71 -4.98
C ILE A 93 -6.36 3.65 -6.50
N ASN A 94 -5.80 2.61 -7.14
CA ASN A 94 -5.81 2.51 -8.59
C ASN A 94 -7.19 2.02 -9.06
N VAL A 95 -7.66 2.59 -10.17
CA VAL A 95 -8.95 2.23 -10.75
C VAL A 95 -8.75 1.10 -11.76
N ASP A 96 -9.55 0.05 -11.62
CA ASP A 96 -9.44 -1.16 -12.45
C ASP A 96 -10.25 -1.06 -13.77
N ASP A 97 -11.26 -0.19 -13.83
CA ASP A 97 -12.18 -0.07 -14.98
C ASP A 97 -11.63 0.76 -16.16
N PHE A 98 -10.41 1.29 -16.07
CA PHE A 98 -9.81 2.11 -17.12
C PHE A 98 -8.36 1.68 -17.39
N GLU A 99 -8.03 1.53 -18.67
CA GLU A 99 -6.63 1.40 -19.11
C GLU A 99 -5.86 2.67 -18.72
N PRO A 100 -4.70 2.55 -18.05
CA PRO A 100 -3.92 3.71 -17.59
C PRO A 100 -3.65 4.73 -18.71
N GLU A 101 -3.36 4.26 -19.92
CA GLU A 101 -3.07 5.07 -21.11
C GLU A 101 -4.28 5.88 -21.61
N TYR A 102 -5.50 5.49 -21.27
CA TYR A 102 -6.71 6.19 -21.67
C TYR A 102 -6.87 7.52 -20.94
N LEU A 103 -6.46 7.59 -19.67
CA LEU A 103 -6.58 8.78 -18.81
C LEU A 103 -5.26 9.54 -18.62
N ALA A 104 -4.15 9.02 -19.14
CA ALA A 104 -2.84 9.65 -19.00
C ALA A 104 -2.77 11.01 -19.75
N ALA A 105 -2.53 12.08 -18.99
CA ALA A 105 -2.28 13.41 -19.56
C ALA A 105 -0.99 13.45 -20.39
N ASP A 106 0.01 12.66 -19.99
CA ASP A 106 1.25 12.44 -20.73
C ASP A 106 1.51 10.93 -20.86
N LYS A 107 1.38 10.42 -22.10
CA LYS A 107 1.52 9.00 -22.43
C LYS A 107 2.97 8.51 -22.43
N SER A 108 3.94 9.39 -22.27
CA SER A 108 5.36 9.02 -22.17
C SER A 108 5.75 8.55 -20.76
N LEU A 109 4.92 8.87 -19.75
CA LEU A 109 5.17 8.50 -18.36
C LEU A 109 4.69 7.07 -18.09
N LYS A 110 5.57 6.24 -17.49
CA LYS A 110 5.20 4.89 -17.05
C LYS A 110 4.37 4.97 -15.78
N GLN A 111 3.12 4.49 -15.86
CA GLN A 111 2.26 4.36 -14.69
C GLN A 111 2.63 3.09 -13.89
N GLN A 112 2.39 3.13 -12.58
CA GLN A 112 2.49 1.95 -11.73
C GLN A 112 1.28 1.03 -12.00
N ALA A 113 1.50 -0.28 -11.93
CA ALA A 113 0.46 -1.27 -12.21
C ALA A 113 -0.77 -1.08 -11.30
N ASN A 114 -1.97 -1.31 -11.84
CA ASN A 114 -3.22 -1.21 -11.08
C ASN A 114 -3.50 -2.47 -10.24
N GLY A 115 -4.53 -2.39 -9.38
CA GLY A 115 -4.89 -3.47 -8.46
C GLY A 115 -5.30 -4.74 -9.19
N ALA A 116 -6.07 -4.61 -10.28
CA ALA A 116 -6.46 -5.71 -11.16
C ALA A 116 -5.27 -6.38 -11.85
N GLU A 117 -4.30 -5.64 -12.37
CA GLU A 117 -3.09 -6.19 -12.98
C GLU A 117 -2.26 -6.99 -11.96
N ALA A 118 -2.15 -6.50 -10.73
CA ALA A 118 -1.47 -7.21 -9.65
C ALA A 118 -2.20 -8.52 -9.28
N LEU A 119 -3.54 -8.52 -9.23
CA LEU A 119 -4.34 -9.73 -9.03
C LEU A 119 -4.17 -10.74 -10.17
N ASN A 120 -4.26 -10.28 -11.42
CA ASN A 120 -4.10 -11.11 -12.61
C ASN A 120 -2.70 -11.73 -12.70
N ALA A 121 -1.66 -11.00 -12.28
CA ALA A 121 -0.30 -11.51 -12.20
C ALA A 121 -0.15 -12.58 -11.10
N ALA A 122 -0.81 -12.42 -9.95
CA ALA A 122 -0.83 -13.41 -8.87
C ALA A 122 -1.58 -14.69 -9.27
N GLU A 123 -2.71 -14.56 -9.97
CA GLU A 123 -3.44 -15.71 -10.53
C GLU A 123 -2.64 -16.48 -11.57
N LYS A 124 -1.89 -15.78 -12.44
CA LYS A 124 -0.98 -16.42 -13.41
C LYS A 124 0.15 -17.16 -12.71
N LYS A 125 0.72 -16.63 -11.62
CA LYS A 125 1.75 -17.33 -10.83
C LYS A 125 1.19 -18.57 -10.13
N SER A 126 -0.04 -18.50 -9.63
CA SER A 126 -0.74 -19.64 -9.00
C SER A 126 -1.03 -20.78 -9.98
N LYS A 127 -1.39 -20.45 -11.23
CA LYS A 127 -1.64 -21.46 -12.28
C LYS A 127 -0.37 -22.02 -12.95
N ALA A 128 0.79 -21.38 -12.74
CA ALA A 128 2.06 -21.78 -13.32
C ALA A 128 2.95 -22.59 -12.34
N ALA A 129 2.48 -22.80 -11.11
CA ALA A 129 3.09 -23.67 -10.09
C ALA A 129 2.28 -24.97 -9.95
#